data_AF-A0A524CNT1-F1
#
_entry.id   AF-A0A524CNT1-F1
#
_cell.length_a   1.000
_cell.length_b   1.000
_cell.length_c   1.000
_cell.angle_alpha   90.00
_cell.angle_beta   90.00
_cell.angle_gamma   90.00
#
_symmetry.space_group_name_H-M   'P 1'
#
loop_
_entity.id
_entity.type
_entity.pdbx_description
1 polymer ?
#
loop_
_entity_poly.entity_id
_entity_poly.type
_entity_poly.pdbx_seq_one_letter_code
_entity_poly.pdbx_strand_id
1 'polypeptide(L)'
;MDTGSDFIQPEFLNILFFEQKNLVIFPYVDLKHLHALECFTVGYNAIDLETTALNNIREIIEFEAFNSYSQNKTMFFIYNLDCKKVKEVMQLSDIHCILNINEDVNSLANSDSFVFYNKKTKKFINYNPRYTDLSFEEHLIADSKNVVEVLQDKIQKIKSTATRLFSEVNKDPEMRSLPMILEDYDPMFWPKIIKFTGLYFKVDFPEFDYRFYQSKKDLKELNKNKKQLKDYSDEFRFIVGQNDDVGREFVQLLYQYRSLNVNPSNLELEQLHTPLKLYNYLRNHHWSLNIPEEFLIDWVHMKSTGHKLNDIDVSDFKRIFNKLNIPNDLLGGIKCKIKNHDSLLEIEKKIEEEKAANYISPITDFSKFKRRLLKRVKEIVSLIDKKGEV
;
A
#
# COMPACT_ATOMS: atom_id res chain seq x y z
N MET A 1 -35.99 -14.55 10.76
CA MET A 1 -35.08 -15.70 10.77
C MET A 1 -33.70 -15.12 10.93
N ASP A 2 -32.97 -15.53 11.97
CA ASP A 2 -31.62 -15.02 12.19
C ASP A 2 -30.69 -15.56 11.10
N THR A 3 -29.74 -14.76 10.63
CA THR A 3 -28.79 -15.15 9.57
C THR A 3 -27.36 -15.31 10.07
N GLY A 4 -27.14 -15.30 11.40
CA GLY A 4 -25.80 -15.31 12.03
C GLY A 4 -25.08 -13.96 11.94
N SER A 5 -25.15 -13.30 10.78
CA SER A 5 -24.70 -11.92 10.56
C SER A 5 -25.31 -10.91 11.52
N ASP A 6 -26.51 -11.19 12.06
CA ASP A 6 -27.18 -10.35 13.04
C ASP A 6 -26.36 -10.15 14.33
N PHE A 7 -25.44 -11.07 14.63
CA PHE A 7 -24.56 -11.00 15.80
C PHE A 7 -23.21 -10.32 15.50
N ILE A 8 -22.90 -10.04 14.23
CA ILE A 8 -21.69 -9.31 13.86
C ILE A 8 -21.98 -7.82 14.00
N GLN A 9 -21.93 -7.34 15.24
CA GLN A 9 -22.16 -5.94 15.58
C GLN A 9 -20.97 -5.39 16.38
N PRO A 10 -20.74 -4.06 16.34
CA PRO A 10 -19.67 -3.40 17.08
C PRO A 10 -19.63 -3.76 18.57
N GLU A 11 -20.80 -3.92 19.20
CA GLU A 11 -20.93 -4.26 20.61
C GLU A 11 -20.36 -5.63 20.93
N PHE A 12 -20.67 -6.65 20.13
CA PHE A 12 -20.16 -8.01 20.34
C PHE A 12 -18.65 -8.07 20.13
N LEU A 13 -18.13 -7.35 19.12
CA LEU A 13 -16.70 -7.22 18.90
C LEU A 13 -16.00 -6.55 20.10
N ASN A 14 -16.55 -5.45 20.60
CA ASN A 14 -15.98 -4.77 21.77
C ASN A 14 -15.98 -5.69 23.01
N ILE A 15 -17.10 -6.35 23.31
CA ILE A 15 -17.23 -7.21 24.50
C ILE A 15 -16.28 -8.41 24.42
N LEU A 16 -16.32 -9.15 23.31
CA LEU A 16 -15.62 -10.43 23.17
C LEU A 16 -14.13 -10.24 22.88
N PHE A 17 -13.79 -9.31 21.99
CA PHE A 17 -12.40 -9.12 21.56
C PHE A 17 -11.68 -8.02 22.34
N PHE A 18 -12.21 -6.79 22.44
CA PHE A 18 -11.45 -5.70 23.06
C PHE A 18 -11.48 -5.70 24.59
N GLU A 19 -12.65 -5.94 25.20
CA GLU A 19 -12.84 -5.98 26.65
C GLU A 19 -12.59 -7.36 27.25
N GLN A 20 -12.52 -8.40 26.41
CA GLN A 20 -12.20 -9.76 26.85
C GLN A 20 -13.20 -10.26 27.94
N LYS A 21 -14.48 -9.90 27.79
CA LYS A 21 -15.57 -10.26 28.70
C LYS A 21 -16.32 -11.50 28.22
N ASN A 22 -16.94 -12.18 29.18
CA ASN A 22 -17.83 -13.30 28.90
C ASN A 22 -19.18 -12.81 28.43
N LEU A 23 -19.84 -13.57 27.56
CA LEU A 23 -21.12 -13.20 26.99
C LEU A 23 -22.17 -14.26 27.30
N VAL A 24 -23.34 -13.81 27.73
CA VAL A 24 -24.50 -14.66 28.01
C VAL A 24 -25.62 -14.27 27.06
N ILE A 25 -26.04 -15.18 26.19
CA ILE A 25 -27.12 -14.97 25.23
C ILE A 25 -28.32 -15.81 25.62
N PHE A 26 -29.49 -15.16 25.71
CA PHE A 26 -30.74 -15.83 26.01
C PHE A 26 -31.94 -15.09 25.38
N PRO A 27 -33.06 -15.76 25.10
CA PRO A 27 -33.20 -17.22 25.09
C PRO A 27 -32.44 -17.85 23.91
N TYR A 28 -32.46 -19.18 23.85
CA TYR A 28 -31.61 -20.02 23.01
C TYR A 28 -31.47 -19.51 21.55
N VAL A 29 -30.22 -19.54 21.06
CA VAL A 29 -29.86 -19.29 19.66
C VAL A 29 -29.42 -20.58 18.99
N ASP A 30 -29.80 -20.78 17.73
CA ASP A 30 -29.25 -21.88 16.95
C ASP A 30 -27.71 -21.80 16.86
N LEU A 31 -27.06 -22.94 17.07
CA LEU A 31 -25.59 -23.12 17.04
C LEU A 31 -24.95 -22.47 15.81
N LYS A 32 -25.52 -22.69 14.62
CA LYS A 32 -25.06 -22.13 13.34
C LYS A 32 -24.94 -20.60 13.32
N HIS A 33 -25.77 -19.90 14.09
CA HIS A 33 -25.71 -18.44 14.17
C HIS A 33 -24.76 -17.97 15.26
N LEU A 34 -24.59 -18.78 16.30
CA LEU A 34 -23.66 -18.51 17.38
C LEU A 34 -22.21 -18.67 16.92
N HIS A 35 -21.92 -19.63 16.03
CA HIS A 35 -20.61 -19.78 15.40
C HIS A 35 -20.18 -18.55 14.59
N ALA A 36 -21.10 -17.66 14.19
CA ALA A 36 -20.70 -16.39 13.58
C ALA A 36 -19.84 -15.55 14.55
N LEU A 37 -20.00 -15.70 15.87
CA LEU A 37 -19.19 -15.01 16.88
C LEU A 37 -17.76 -15.55 16.97
N GLU A 38 -17.45 -16.71 16.38
CA GLU A 38 -16.07 -17.21 16.30
C GLU A 38 -15.15 -16.27 15.53
N CYS A 39 -15.69 -15.43 14.65
CA CYS A 39 -14.88 -14.40 13.99
C CYS A 39 -14.23 -13.43 14.98
N PHE A 40 -14.78 -13.30 16.19
CA PHE A 40 -14.25 -12.45 17.26
C PHE A 40 -13.30 -13.18 18.22
N THR A 41 -13.17 -14.51 18.13
CA THR A 41 -12.37 -15.33 19.06
C THR A 41 -10.96 -15.59 18.55
N VAL A 42 -10.47 -14.73 17.66
CA VAL A 42 -9.13 -14.86 17.07
C VAL A 42 -8.04 -14.88 18.13
N GLY A 43 -7.18 -15.89 18.07
CA GLY A 43 -6.13 -16.12 19.07
C GLY A 43 -6.57 -16.97 20.26
N TYR A 44 -7.79 -17.50 20.23
CA TYR A 44 -8.27 -18.53 21.14
C TYR A 44 -8.45 -19.87 20.42
N ASN A 45 -8.34 -20.96 21.17
CA ASN A 45 -8.88 -22.24 20.74
C ASN A 45 -10.33 -22.32 21.18
N ALA A 46 -11.25 -22.46 20.22
CA ALA A 46 -12.66 -22.64 20.51
C ALA A 46 -12.93 -24.08 20.93
N ILE A 47 -13.66 -24.26 22.04
CA ILE A 47 -14.16 -25.57 22.50
C ILE A 47 -15.67 -25.48 22.69
N ASP A 48 -16.40 -26.35 22.01
CA ASP A 48 -17.83 -26.52 22.16
C ASP A 48 -18.15 -27.50 23.29
N LEU A 49 -18.99 -27.08 24.24
CA LEU A 49 -19.46 -27.88 25.38
C LEU A 49 -20.99 -27.94 25.40
N GLU A 50 -21.54 -29.13 25.19
CA GLU A 50 -22.98 -29.37 25.33
C GLU A 50 -23.31 -29.93 26.72
N THR A 51 -24.10 -29.20 27.52
CA THR A 51 -24.27 -29.53 28.95
C THR A 51 -25.35 -30.55 29.25
N THR A 52 -26.06 -31.04 28.22
CA THR A 52 -27.04 -32.13 28.31
C THR A 52 -26.39 -33.46 28.69
N ALA A 53 -25.13 -33.67 28.29
CA ALA A 53 -24.35 -34.88 28.57
C ALA A 53 -23.32 -34.72 29.71
N LEU A 54 -23.12 -33.51 30.23
CA LEU A 54 -22.04 -33.19 31.17
C LEU A 54 -22.59 -32.74 32.53
N ASN A 55 -22.30 -33.55 33.56
CA ASN A 55 -22.67 -33.26 34.96
C ASN A 55 -21.62 -32.38 35.65
N ASN A 56 -20.33 -32.53 35.33
CA ASN A 56 -19.23 -31.80 35.98
C ASN A 56 -18.62 -30.74 35.05
N ILE A 57 -19.43 -29.80 34.58
CA ILE A 57 -18.98 -28.79 33.61
C ILE A 57 -17.82 -27.94 34.16
N ARG A 58 -17.87 -27.63 35.45
CA ARG A 58 -16.86 -26.83 36.14
C ARG A 58 -15.48 -27.45 36.06
N GLU A 59 -15.37 -28.74 36.39
CA GLU A 59 -14.11 -29.47 36.38
C GLU A 59 -13.53 -29.58 34.96
N ILE A 60 -14.39 -29.75 33.95
CA ILE A 60 -13.97 -29.80 32.55
C ILE A 60 -13.41 -28.46 32.10
N ILE A 61 -14.09 -27.35 32.42
CA ILE A 61 -13.63 -26.00 32.06
C ILE A 61 -12.31 -25.69 32.75
N GLU A 62 -12.19 -25.96 34.05
CA GLU A 62 -10.95 -25.76 34.79
C GLU A 62 -9.82 -26.62 34.19
N PHE A 63 -10.07 -27.90 33.91
CA PHE A 63 -9.08 -28.78 33.31
C PHE A 63 -8.59 -28.28 31.94
N GLU A 64 -9.50 -27.94 31.03
CA GLU A 64 -9.16 -27.48 29.67
C GLU A 64 -8.55 -26.07 29.65
N ALA A 65 -8.93 -25.20 30.59
CA ALA A 65 -8.36 -23.86 30.71
C ALA A 65 -6.91 -23.91 31.23
N PHE A 66 -6.62 -24.77 32.21
CA PHE A 66 -5.30 -24.82 32.87
C PHE A 66 -4.33 -25.84 32.27
N ASN A 67 -4.82 -26.87 31.57
CA ASN A 67 -3.98 -27.89 30.93
C ASN A 67 -3.93 -27.77 29.40
N SER A 68 -4.26 -26.60 28.84
CA SER A 68 -4.20 -26.39 27.39
C SER A 68 -2.79 -26.70 26.88
N TYR A 69 -2.66 -27.74 26.07
CA TYR A 69 -1.40 -28.14 25.40
C TYR A 69 -0.92 -27.08 24.39
N SER A 70 -1.70 -26.02 24.16
CA SER A 70 -1.43 -24.97 23.20
C SER A 70 -0.98 -23.68 23.88
N GLN A 71 -0.22 -22.87 23.15
CA GLN A 71 0.15 -21.52 23.59
C GLN A 71 -1.03 -20.51 23.53
N ASN A 72 -2.14 -20.87 22.89
CA ASN A 72 -3.33 -20.04 22.81
C ASN A 72 -4.25 -20.28 24.01
N LYS A 73 -4.90 -19.23 24.50
CA LYS A 73 -5.95 -19.33 25.50
C LYS A 73 -7.16 -20.09 24.95
N THR A 74 -7.96 -20.66 25.83
CA THR A 74 -9.17 -21.41 25.46
C THR A 74 -10.40 -20.52 25.57
N MET A 75 -11.28 -20.57 24.56
CA MET A 75 -12.59 -19.92 24.55
C MET A 75 -13.67 -21.00 24.53
N PHE A 76 -14.61 -20.95 25.46
CA PHE A 76 -15.65 -21.97 25.59
C PHE A 76 -16.97 -21.49 25.02
N PHE A 77 -17.57 -22.30 24.15
CA PHE A 77 -18.94 -22.15 23.72
C PHE A 77 -19.79 -23.16 24.46
N ILE A 78 -20.67 -22.69 25.35
CA ILE A 78 -21.40 -23.57 26.25
C ILE A 78 -22.90 -23.47 25.98
N TYR A 79 -23.50 -24.62 25.69
CA TYR A 79 -24.88 -24.73 25.21
C TYR A 79 -25.77 -25.51 26.18
N ASN A 80 -27.06 -25.19 26.16
CA ASN A 80 -28.11 -25.91 26.91
C ASN A 80 -27.95 -25.88 28.44
N LEU A 81 -27.40 -24.77 28.95
CA LEU A 81 -27.23 -24.54 30.38
C LEU A 81 -28.55 -24.21 31.08
N ASP A 82 -28.67 -24.64 32.34
CA ASP A 82 -29.70 -24.18 33.28
C ASP A 82 -29.16 -23.03 34.15
N CYS A 83 -30.06 -22.26 34.78
CA CYS A 83 -29.68 -21.13 35.62
C CYS A 83 -28.72 -21.52 36.77
N LYS A 84 -28.73 -22.77 37.23
CA LYS A 84 -27.79 -23.26 38.26
C LYS A 84 -26.37 -23.40 37.71
N LYS A 85 -26.18 -24.12 36.60
CA LYS A 85 -24.85 -24.29 35.98
C LYS A 85 -24.28 -22.95 35.51
N VAL A 86 -25.13 -22.00 35.09
CA VAL A 86 -24.67 -20.64 34.75
C VAL A 86 -24.02 -19.97 35.95
N LYS A 87 -24.63 -20.05 37.14
CA LYS A 87 -24.03 -19.52 38.37
C LYS A 87 -22.71 -20.19 38.71
N GLU A 88 -22.61 -21.50 38.49
CA GLU A 88 -21.36 -22.25 38.71
C GLU A 88 -20.25 -21.77 37.77
N VAL A 89 -20.55 -21.61 36.48
CA VAL A 89 -19.60 -21.07 35.49
C VAL A 89 -19.22 -19.64 35.82
N MET A 90 -20.16 -18.80 36.26
CA MET A 90 -19.90 -17.41 36.64
C MET A 90 -18.97 -17.26 37.86
N GLN A 91 -18.82 -18.31 38.67
CA GLN A 91 -17.89 -18.31 39.81
C GLN A 91 -16.45 -18.65 39.41
N LEU A 92 -16.23 -19.13 38.19
CA LEU A 92 -14.89 -19.43 37.69
C LEU A 92 -14.13 -18.15 37.42
N SER A 93 -12.89 -18.09 37.90
CA SER A 93 -11.96 -17.01 37.60
C SER A 93 -11.23 -17.29 36.29
N ASP A 94 -10.94 -16.23 35.53
CA ASP A 94 -10.04 -16.28 34.37
C ASP A 94 -10.50 -17.19 33.21
N ILE A 95 -11.81 -17.33 33.05
CA ILE A 95 -12.41 -18.01 31.91
C ILE A 95 -12.90 -17.02 30.86
N HIS A 96 -12.90 -17.46 29.61
CA HIS A 96 -13.51 -16.75 28.49
C HIS A 96 -14.53 -17.67 27.81
N CYS A 97 -15.79 -17.27 27.81
CA CYS A 97 -16.88 -18.10 27.31
C CYS A 97 -18.07 -17.32 26.75
N ILE A 98 -18.79 -17.96 25.83
CA ILE A 98 -20.12 -17.58 25.38
C ILE A 98 -21.11 -18.64 25.88
N LEU A 99 -22.09 -18.21 26.67
CA LEU A 99 -23.13 -19.06 27.22
C LEU A 99 -24.42 -18.87 26.42
N ASN A 100 -25.00 -19.96 25.94
CA ASN A 100 -26.28 -19.96 25.22
C ASN A 100 -27.35 -20.67 26.05
N ILE A 101 -28.32 -19.90 26.56
CA ILE A 101 -29.28 -20.33 27.58
C ILE A 101 -30.71 -20.13 27.09
N ASN A 102 -31.62 -21.05 27.45
CA ASN A 102 -33.04 -20.91 27.13
C ASN A 102 -33.86 -20.19 28.23
N GLU A 103 -33.40 -20.28 29.48
CA GLU A 103 -34.04 -19.68 30.65
C GLU A 103 -33.85 -18.16 30.73
N ASP A 104 -34.77 -17.48 31.43
CA ASP A 104 -34.59 -16.08 31.76
C ASP A 104 -33.57 -15.94 32.91
N VAL A 105 -32.46 -15.29 32.61
CA VAL A 105 -31.34 -15.05 33.53
C VAL A 105 -31.13 -13.57 33.83
N ASN A 106 -32.14 -12.73 33.58
CA ASN A 106 -32.10 -11.29 33.85
C ASN A 106 -31.62 -10.97 35.29
N SER A 107 -32.00 -11.79 36.27
CA SER A 107 -31.65 -11.60 37.69
C SER A 107 -30.17 -11.89 38.01
N LEU A 108 -29.42 -12.51 37.09
CA LEU A 108 -28.01 -12.84 37.27
C LEU A 108 -27.06 -11.76 36.75
N ALA A 109 -27.60 -10.71 36.10
CA ALA A 109 -26.83 -9.66 35.43
C ALA A 109 -26.19 -8.64 36.39
N ASN A 110 -25.51 -9.13 37.43
CA ASN A 110 -24.87 -8.31 38.47
C ASN A 110 -23.33 -8.36 38.40
N SER A 111 -22.76 -9.12 37.47
CA SER A 111 -21.31 -9.26 37.32
C SER A 111 -20.76 -8.36 36.22
N ASP A 112 -19.60 -7.76 36.45
CA ASP A 112 -18.87 -6.97 35.45
C ASP A 112 -18.14 -7.85 34.41
N SER A 113 -17.86 -9.12 34.75
CA SER A 113 -17.16 -10.05 33.87
C SER A 113 -18.05 -10.76 32.86
N PHE A 114 -19.37 -10.75 33.08
CA PHE A 114 -20.37 -11.38 32.20
C PHE A 114 -21.35 -10.35 31.70
N VAL A 115 -21.46 -10.21 30.38
CA VAL A 115 -22.43 -9.34 29.74
C VAL A 115 -23.63 -10.16 29.26
N PHE A 116 -24.83 -9.70 29.60
CA PHE A 116 -26.06 -10.40 29.28
C PHE A 116 -26.77 -9.74 28.10
N TYR A 117 -27.01 -10.51 27.05
CA TYR A 117 -27.72 -10.10 25.85
C TYR A 117 -29.04 -10.85 25.69
N ASN A 118 -30.14 -10.10 25.72
CA ASN A 118 -31.47 -10.63 25.50
C ASN A 118 -31.81 -10.58 24.00
N LYS A 119 -31.76 -11.74 23.34
CA LYS A 119 -32.04 -11.91 21.91
C LYS A 119 -33.44 -11.44 21.52
N LYS A 120 -34.47 -11.74 22.34
CA LYS A 120 -35.87 -11.37 22.04
C LYS A 120 -36.04 -9.85 21.97
N THR A 121 -35.39 -9.13 22.87
CA THR A 121 -35.47 -7.66 22.93
C THR A 121 -34.37 -6.95 22.14
N LYS A 122 -33.35 -7.70 21.68
CA LYS A 122 -32.12 -7.20 21.06
C LYS A 122 -31.40 -6.16 21.91
N LYS A 123 -31.36 -6.35 23.23
CA LYS A 123 -30.77 -5.42 24.18
C LYS A 123 -29.84 -6.13 25.14
N PHE A 124 -28.78 -5.42 25.51
CA PHE A 124 -27.94 -5.78 26.63
C PHE A 124 -28.60 -5.33 27.95
N ILE A 125 -28.42 -6.10 29.01
CA ILE A 125 -29.00 -5.81 30.34
C ILE A 125 -28.04 -4.94 31.15
N ASN A 126 -26.81 -5.41 31.29
CA ASN A 126 -25.77 -4.83 32.12
C ASN A 126 -24.61 -4.23 31.30
N TYR A 127 -24.85 -4.00 30.00
CA TYR A 127 -23.94 -3.29 29.12
C TYR A 127 -24.72 -2.19 28.40
N ASN A 128 -24.22 -0.96 28.43
CA ASN A 128 -24.87 0.16 27.78
C ASN A 128 -23.96 0.71 26.67
N PRO A 129 -24.30 0.44 25.40
CA PRO A 129 -23.50 0.89 24.26
C PRO A 129 -23.32 2.41 24.21
N ARG A 130 -24.25 3.19 24.78
CA ARG A 130 -24.21 4.67 24.72
C ARG A 130 -23.09 5.30 25.54
N TYR A 131 -22.54 4.57 26.52
CA TYR A 131 -21.44 5.04 27.35
C TYR A 131 -20.08 4.52 26.87
N THR A 132 -20.06 3.70 25.82
CA THR A 132 -18.84 3.09 25.27
C THR A 132 -18.58 3.67 23.89
N ASP A 133 -17.35 4.13 23.64
CA ASP A 133 -16.93 4.53 22.31
C ASP A 133 -16.66 3.29 21.44
N LEU A 134 -17.56 3.07 20.46
CA LEU A 134 -17.53 1.96 19.52
C LEU A 134 -17.03 2.38 18.12
N SER A 135 -16.50 3.60 17.98
CA SER A 135 -16.08 4.15 16.69
C SER A 135 -15.04 3.27 15.97
N PHE A 136 -14.16 2.59 16.72
CA PHE A 136 -13.17 1.71 16.13
C PHE A 136 -13.78 0.43 15.56
N GLU A 137 -14.70 -0.20 16.30
CA GLU A 137 -15.41 -1.40 15.88
C GLU A 137 -16.33 -1.12 14.69
N GLU A 138 -17.03 0.01 14.73
CA GLU A 138 -17.81 0.50 13.60
C GLU A 138 -16.94 0.68 12.37
N HIS A 139 -15.75 1.28 12.51
CA HIS A 139 -14.80 1.44 11.42
C HIS A 139 -14.30 0.08 10.88
N LEU A 140 -13.97 -0.87 11.76
CA LEU A 140 -13.50 -2.21 11.36
C LEU A 140 -14.56 -2.98 10.55
N ILE A 141 -15.81 -2.92 10.99
CA ILE A 141 -16.95 -3.61 10.37
C ILE A 141 -17.39 -2.90 9.08
N ALA A 142 -17.51 -1.57 9.07
CA ALA A 142 -17.95 -0.81 7.89
C ALA A 142 -17.00 -0.98 6.69
N ASP A 143 -15.71 -1.08 6.95
CA ASP A 143 -14.68 -1.28 5.91
C ASP A 143 -14.60 -2.74 5.42
N SER A 144 -15.50 -3.65 5.82
CA SER A 144 -15.51 -5.05 5.40
C SER A 144 -16.68 -5.34 4.44
N LYS A 145 -16.39 -5.46 3.13
CA LYS A 145 -17.41 -5.82 2.11
C LYS A 145 -17.79 -7.30 2.15
N ASN A 146 -16.85 -8.18 2.52
CA ASN A 146 -17.08 -9.56 2.93
C ASN A 146 -16.95 -9.61 4.45
N VAL A 147 -18.09 -9.52 5.15
CA VAL A 147 -18.16 -9.13 6.56
C VAL A 147 -17.39 -10.07 7.50
N VAL A 148 -17.32 -11.38 7.21
CA VAL A 148 -16.71 -12.34 8.15
C VAL A 148 -15.21 -12.50 7.92
N GLU A 149 -14.80 -12.87 6.69
CA GLU A 149 -13.39 -13.17 6.38
C GLU A 149 -12.47 -11.95 6.51
N VAL A 150 -12.87 -10.81 5.92
CA VAL A 150 -12.06 -9.58 5.96
C VAL A 150 -11.98 -9.03 7.39
N LEU A 151 -13.05 -9.17 8.16
CA LEU A 151 -13.05 -8.77 9.57
C LEU A 151 -12.13 -9.66 10.39
N GLN A 152 -12.17 -10.98 10.17
CA GLN A 152 -11.27 -11.93 10.82
C GLN A 152 -9.80 -11.63 10.52
N ASP A 153 -9.46 -11.30 9.27
CA ASP A 153 -8.10 -10.88 8.90
C ASP A 153 -7.66 -9.61 9.61
N LYS A 154 -8.54 -8.61 9.71
CA LYS A 154 -8.26 -7.37 10.46
C LYS A 154 -8.05 -7.64 11.95
N ILE A 155 -8.89 -8.47 12.55
CA ILE A 155 -8.76 -8.87 13.96
C ILE A 155 -7.46 -9.65 14.18
N GLN A 156 -7.09 -10.55 13.26
CA GLN A 156 -5.82 -11.26 13.28
C GLN A 156 -4.61 -10.33 13.14
N LYS A 157 -4.72 -9.28 12.32
CA LYS A 157 -3.71 -8.22 12.23
C LYS A 157 -3.56 -7.48 13.56
N ILE A 158 -4.66 -7.15 14.24
CA ILE A 158 -4.63 -6.53 15.57
C ILE A 158 -3.96 -7.45 16.58
N LYS A 159 -4.30 -8.75 16.60
CA LYS A 159 -3.68 -9.75 17.49
C LYS A 159 -2.18 -9.91 17.23
N SER A 160 -1.77 -9.92 15.97
CA SER A 160 -0.36 -9.97 15.58
C SER A 160 0.40 -8.72 16.03
N THR A 161 -0.23 -7.56 15.89
CA THR A 161 0.30 -6.27 16.38
C THR A 161 0.43 -6.26 17.90
N ALA A 162 -0.59 -6.74 18.63
CA ALA A 162 -0.55 -6.90 20.08
C ALA A 162 0.58 -7.84 20.53
N THR A 163 0.80 -8.95 19.81
CA THR A 163 1.90 -9.88 20.10
C THR A 163 3.26 -9.22 19.91
N ARG A 164 3.41 -8.39 18.85
CA ARG A 164 4.61 -7.60 18.60
C ARG A 164 4.81 -6.53 19.67
N LEU A 165 3.75 -5.83 20.09
CA LEU A 165 3.79 -4.89 21.20
C LEU A 165 4.27 -5.56 22.48
N PHE A 166 3.64 -6.66 22.90
CA PHE A 166 4.05 -7.41 24.08
C PHE A 166 5.52 -7.85 24.01
N SER A 167 5.96 -8.36 22.86
CA SER A 167 7.34 -8.80 22.66
C SER A 167 8.36 -7.67 22.75
N GLU A 168 8.01 -6.47 22.28
CA GLU A 168 8.90 -5.31 22.28
C GLU A 168 8.90 -4.59 23.63
N VAL A 169 7.78 -4.53 24.34
CA VAL A 169 7.72 -4.00 25.71
C VAL A 169 8.59 -4.81 26.67
N ASN A 170 8.65 -6.14 26.49
CA ASN A 170 9.54 -7.00 27.27
C ASN A 170 11.04 -6.74 26.99
N LYS A 171 11.38 -6.13 25.84
CA LYS A 171 12.77 -5.83 25.46
C LYS A 171 13.16 -4.38 25.73
N ASP A 172 12.26 -3.44 25.50
CA ASP A 172 12.43 -2.01 25.70
C ASP A 172 11.27 -1.45 26.55
N PRO A 173 11.46 -1.35 27.87
CA PRO A 173 10.46 -0.78 28.79
C PRO A 173 10.12 0.68 28.47
N GLU A 174 10.96 1.41 27.74
CA GLU A 174 10.72 2.80 27.38
C GLU A 174 9.78 2.96 26.17
N MET A 175 9.30 1.86 25.57
CA MET A 175 8.26 1.83 24.52
C MET A 175 8.55 2.73 23.31
N ARG A 176 9.83 2.98 23.00
CA ARG A 176 10.21 3.91 21.94
C ARG A 176 9.78 3.44 20.55
N SER A 177 9.61 2.12 20.37
CA SER A 177 9.19 1.45 19.13
C SER A 177 7.67 1.40 18.92
N LEU A 178 6.87 1.77 19.92
CA LEU A 178 5.40 1.67 19.90
C LEU A 178 4.74 2.35 18.68
N PRO A 179 5.14 3.57 18.25
CA PRO A 179 4.57 4.22 17.07
C PRO A 179 4.94 3.56 15.74
N MET A 180 6.05 2.83 15.69
CA MET A 180 6.48 2.07 14.51
C MET A 180 5.71 0.75 14.41
N ILE A 181 5.27 0.19 15.54
CA ILE A 181 4.44 -1.02 15.57
C ILE A 181 2.99 -0.68 15.22
N LEU A 182 2.50 0.48 15.65
CA LEU A 182 1.12 0.94 15.43
C LEU A 182 0.95 1.84 14.19
N GLU A 183 1.96 1.97 13.33
CA GLU A 183 1.95 2.92 12.21
C GLU A 183 0.82 2.68 11.20
N ASP A 184 0.35 1.44 11.12
CA ASP A 184 -0.75 1.01 10.26
C ASP A 184 -2.13 1.44 10.75
N TYR A 185 -2.23 1.94 11.98
CA TYR A 185 -3.48 2.33 12.63
C TYR A 185 -3.51 3.83 12.88
N ASP A 186 -4.70 4.43 12.78
CA ASP A 186 -4.90 5.83 13.17
C ASP A 186 -4.48 6.02 14.64
N PRO A 187 -3.66 7.05 14.96
CA PRO A 187 -3.29 7.40 16.33
C PRO A 187 -4.46 7.49 17.32
N MET A 188 -5.66 7.85 16.86
CA MET A 188 -6.87 7.87 17.69
C MET A 188 -7.22 6.48 18.26
N PHE A 189 -6.89 5.39 17.55
CA PHE A 189 -7.22 4.02 17.95
C PHE A 189 -6.10 3.30 18.71
N TRP A 190 -4.91 3.89 18.81
CA TRP A 190 -3.78 3.30 19.53
C TRP A 190 -4.09 2.93 20.99
N PRO A 191 -4.78 3.77 21.79
CA PRO A 191 -5.11 3.44 23.18
C PRO A 191 -5.94 2.15 23.28
N LYS A 192 -6.80 1.90 22.30
CA LYS A 192 -7.68 0.74 22.27
C LYS A 192 -6.91 -0.56 22.02
N ILE A 193 -5.96 -0.53 21.08
CA ILE A 193 -5.07 -1.67 20.79
C ILE A 193 -4.16 -1.97 21.98
N ILE A 194 -3.64 -0.94 22.65
CA ILE A 194 -2.78 -1.11 23.84
C ILE A 194 -3.58 -1.69 24.99
N LYS A 195 -4.78 -1.15 25.27
CA LYS A 195 -5.69 -1.68 26.29
C LYS A 195 -6.01 -3.17 26.03
N PHE A 196 -6.33 -3.51 24.79
CA PHE A 196 -6.53 -4.91 24.38
C PHE A 196 -5.29 -5.76 24.64
N THR A 197 -4.10 -5.27 24.29
CA THR A 197 -2.84 -5.99 24.51
C THR A 197 -2.61 -6.26 25.99
N GLY A 198 -2.86 -5.27 26.85
CA GLY A 198 -2.76 -5.42 28.30
C GLY A 198 -3.73 -6.46 28.86
N LEU A 199 -4.98 -6.43 28.43
CA LEU A 199 -5.99 -7.42 28.84
C LEU A 199 -5.67 -8.84 28.33
N TYR A 200 -5.28 -8.96 27.06
CA TYR A 200 -5.00 -10.26 26.44
C TYR A 200 -3.77 -10.93 27.05
N PHE A 201 -2.67 -10.20 27.26
CA PHE A 201 -1.44 -10.76 27.86
C PHE A 201 -1.39 -10.65 29.39
N LYS A 202 -2.36 -10.00 30.02
CA LYS A 202 -2.39 -9.68 31.47
C LYS A 202 -1.15 -8.92 31.92
N VAL A 203 -0.85 -7.85 31.20
CA VAL A 203 0.29 -6.97 31.48
C VAL A 203 -0.22 -5.56 31.67
N ASP A 204 0.30 -4.88 32.69
CA ASP A 204 0.06 -3.46 32.88
C ASP A 204 0.94 -2.67 31.92
N PHE A 205 0.31 -1.98 30.98
CA PHE A 205 1.00 -1.01 30.14
C PHE A 205 1.06 0.34 30.89
N PRO A 206 2.24 0.97 31.04
CA PRO A 206 2.35 2.31 31.58
C PRO A 206 1.52 3.29 30.74
N GLU A 207 0.99 4.32 31.39
CA GLU A 207 0.28 5.40 30.70
C GLU A 207 1.21 6.07 29.69
N PHE A 208 0.94 5.82 28.41
CA PHE A 208 1.73 6.35 27.32
C PHE A 208 1.10 7.65 26.84
N ASP A 209 1.85 8.75 26.88
CA ASP A 209 1.36 10.05 26.39
C ASP A 209 1.49 10.13 24.86
N TYR A 210 0.40 9.78 24.18
CA TYR A 210 0.28 9.78 22.72
C TYR A 210 0.53 11.16 22.08
N ARG A 211 0.44 12.26 22.86
CA ARG A 211 0.68 13.64 22.38
C ARG A 211 2.11 13.86 21.92
N PHE A 212 3.09 13.14 22.48
CA PHE A 212 4.49 13.24 22.05
C PHE A 212 4.69 12.73 20.61
N TYR A 213 3.84 11.82 20.15
CA TYR A 213 3.91 11.22 18.81
C TYR A 213 3.00 11.90 17.78
N GLN A 214 1.89 12.50 18.25
CA GLN A 214 1.22 13.55 17.48
C GLN A 214 2.23 14.66 17.12
N SER A 215 3.14 15.06 18.02
CA SER A 215 4.12 16.11 17.68
C SER A 215 5.19 15.72 16.64
N LYS A 216 5.50 14.41 16.48
CA LYS A 216 6.55 13.94 15.55
C LYS A 216 6.02 13.48 14.18
N LYS A 217 4.75 13.07 14.08
CA LYS A 217 4.06 12.84 12.79
C LYS A 217 3.19 14.04 12.33
N ASP A 218 2.75 14.94 13.22
CA ASP A 218 1.66 15.90 12.90
C ASP A 218 2.03 17.36 12.66
N LEU A 219 3.29 17.70 12.35
CA LEU A 219 3.59 19.02 11.77
C LEU A 219 4.32 18.99 10.42
N LYS A 220 4.94 17.86 10.06
CA LYS A 220 5.63 17.71 8.76
C LYS A 220 4.99 16.70 7.81
N GLU A 221 4.24 15.71 8.29
CA GLU A 221 3.62 14.69 7.41
C GLU A 221 2.10 14.88 7.24
N LEU A 222 1.37 15.26 8.29
CA LEU A 222 -0.08 15.49 8.16
C LEU A 222 -0.43 16.72 7.30
N ASN A 223 0.46 17.74 7.27
CA ASN A 223 0.35 18.88 6.34
C ASN A 223 0.83 18.58 4.91
N LYS A 224 1.44 17.42 4.65
CA LYS A 224 1.73 16.97 3.27
C LYS A 224 0.57 16.21 2.66
N ASN A 225 -0.19 15.45 3.46
CA ASN A 225 -1.27 14.59 2.94
C ASN A 225 -2.70 15.15 3.06
N LYS A 226 -2.85 16.43 3.46
CA LYS A 226 -4.06 17.23 3.17
C LYS A 226 -3.77 18.47 2.30
N LYS A 227 -2.72 18.44 1.47
CA LYS A 227 -2.86 19.12 0.19
C LYS A 227 -3.86 18.29 -0.59
N GLN A 228 -5.01 18.86 -0.94
CA GLN A 228 -5.85 18.31 -2.01
C GLN A 228 -4.90 17.86 -3.11
N LEU A 229 -4.79 16.55 -3.35
CA LEU A 229 -3.97 16.02 -4.43
C LEU A 229 -4.43 16.76 -5.67
N LYS A 230 -3.53 17.54 -6.25
CA LYS A 230 -3.88 18.31 -7.43
C LYS A 230 -4.07 17.32 -8.56
N ASP A 231 -5.19 17.43 -9.25
CA ASP A 231 -5.41 16.66 -10.46
C ASP A 231 -4.61 17.32 -11.59
N TYR A 232 -3.57 16.63 -12.06
CA TYR A 232 -2.75 17.05 -13.18
C TYR A 232 -3.17 16.36 -14.49
N SER A 233 -4.40 15.83 -14.54
CA SER A 233 -4.92 15.17 -15.74
C SER A 233 -4.93 16.07 -16.97
N ASP A 234 -5.18 17.36 -16.80
CA ASP A 234 -5.18 18.33 -17.91
C ASP A 234 -3.77 18.67 -18.42
N GLU A 235 -2.76 18.57 -17.55
CA GLU A 235 -1.35 18.68 -17.95
C GLU A 235 -0.96 17.43 -18.77
N PHE A 236 -1.27 16.24 -18.26
CA PHE A 236 -0.96 14.98 -18.94
C PHE A 236 -1.63 14.88 -20.31
N ARG A 237 -2.93 15.19 -20.40
CA ARG A 237 -3.68 15.18 -21.65
C ARG A 237 -3.13 16.17 -22.66
N PHE A 238 -2.64 17.31 -22.20
CA PHE A 238 -2.00 18.28 -23.08
C PHE A 238 -0.66 17.79 -23.60
N ILE A 239 0.18 17.18 -22.75
CA ILE A 239 1.47 16.62 -23.15
C ILE A 239 1.29 15.53 -24.20
N VAL A 240 0.41 14.56 -23.93
CA VAL A 240 0.18 13.43 -24.83
C VAL A 240 -0.61 13.84 -26.08
N GLY A 241 -1.41 14.90 -26.01
CA GLY A 241 -2.29 15.36 -27.08
C GLY A 241 -1.70 16.38 -28.06
N GLN A 242 -0.47 16.88 -27.88
CA GLN A 242 0.16 17.77 -28.87
C GLN A 242 0.72 16.99 -30.07
N ASN A 243 1.46 15.92 -29.80
CA ASN A 243 2.18 15.17 -30.82
C ASN A 243 2.34 13.72 -30.35
N ASP A 244 1.92 12.77 -31.20
CA ASP A 244 1.83 11.35 -30.85
C ASP A 244 3.20 10.74 -30.53
N ASP A 245 4.27 11.19 -31.19
CA ASP A 245 5.62 10.67 -30.99
C ASP A 245 6.23 11.21 -29.69
N VAL A 246 6.04 12.52 -29.44
CA VAL A 246 6.46 13.19 -28.19
C VAL A 246 5.71 12.63 -26.97
N GLY A 247 4.41 12.40 -27.11
CA GLY A 247 3.56 11.83 -26.06
C GLY A 247 3.91 10.37 -25.76
N ARG A 248 4.23 9.57 -26.79
CA ARG A 248 4.61 8.16 -26.62
C ARG A 248 5.96 8.02 -25.90
N GLU A 249 6.95 8.83 -26.27
CA GLU A 249 8.24 8.88 -25.58
C GLU A 249 8.05 9.25 -24.11
N PHE A 250 7.22 10.27 -23.83
CA PHE A 250 6.92 10.70 -22.47
C PHE A 250 6.37 9.56 -21.60
N VAL A 251 5.43 8.78 -22.14
CA VAL A 251 4.83 7.63 -21.44
C VAL A 251 5.85 6.51 -21.22
N GLN A 252 6.74 6.25 -22.17
CA GLN A 252 7.80 5.25 -22.00
C GLN A 252 8.80 5.66 -20.91
N LEU A 253 9.22 6.93 -20.91
CA LEU A 253 10.11 7.46 -19.88
C LEU A 253 9.44 7.50 -18.50
N LEU A 254 8.13 7.74 -18.41
CA LEU A 254 7.38 7.64 -17.15
C LEU A 254 7.49 6.23 -16.55
N TYR A 255 7.35 5.19 -17.36
CA TYR A 255 7.48 3.80 -16.90
C TYR A 255 8.91 3.43 -16.52
N GLN A 256 9.91 3.91 -17.28
CA GLN A 256 11.32 3.71 -16.93
C GLN A 256 11.68 4.42 -15.64
N TYR A 257 11.27 5.69 -15.49
CA TYR A 257 11.47 6.46 -14.27
C TYR A 257 10.85 5.77 -13.05
N ARG A 258 9.64 5.23 -13.21
CA ARG A 258 8.99 4.40 -12.16
C ARG A 258 9.87 3.21 -11.79
N SER A 259 10.36 2.44 -12.76
CA SER A 259 11.16 1.23 -12.46
C SER A 259 12.47 1.52 -11.74
N LEU A 260 13.05 2.70 -11.93
CA LEU A 260 14.34 3.07 -11.36
C LEU A 260 14.22 3.80 -10.02
N ASN A 261 13.17 4.61 -9.84
CA ASN A 261 13.10 5.59 -8.76
C ASN A 261 11.91 5.40 -7.80
N VAL A 262 11.01 4.45 -8.07
CA VAL A 262 9.80 4.22 -7.26
C VAL A 262 9.75 2.77 -6.80
N ASN A 263 9.57 2.55 -5.50
CA ASN A 263 9.35 1.21 -4.96
C ASN A 263 7.93 0.73 -5.35
N PRO A 264 7.79 -0.40 -6.09
CA PRO A 264 6.49 -0.90 -6.54
C PRO A 264 5.50 -1.20 -5.40
N SER A 265 5.99 -1.46 -4.18
CA SER A 265 5.13 -1.65 -2.99
C SER A 265 4.38 -0.40 -2.54
N ASN A 266 4.80 0.79 -3.00
CA ASN A 266 4.18 2.07 -2.65
C ASN A 266 3.15 2.56 -3.69
N LEU A 267 2.87 1.75 -4.72
CA LEU A 267 1.96 2.07 -5.81
C LEU A 267 0.69 1.23 -5.72
N GLU A 268 -0.46 1.86 -5.96
CA GLU A 268 -1.72 1.13 -6.12
C GLU A 268 -1.76 0.40 -7.46
N LEU A 269 -2.53 -0.70 -7.54
CA LEU A 269 -2.63 -1.54 -8.74
C LEU A 269 -2.99 -0.73 -9.99
N GLU A 270 -3.84 0.29 -9.86
CA GLU A 270 -4.28 1.14 -10.97
C GLU A 270 -3.18 2.11 -11.46
N GLN A 271 -2.26 2.49 -10.57
CA GLN A 271 -1.09 3.34 -10.85
C GLN A 271 0.03 2.56 -11.55
N LEU A 272 -0.02 1.22 -11.51
CA LEU A 272 0.92 0.35 -12.22
C LEU A 272 0.59 0.21 -13.72
N HIS A 273 -0.69 0.32 -14.08
CA HIS A 273 -1.17 0.04 -15.44
C HIS A 273 -1.63 1.28 -16.21
N THR A 274 -1.95 2.39 -15.52
CA THR A 274 -2.49 3.60 -16.15
C THR A 274 -1.47 4.74 -16.15
N PRO A 275 -0.96 5.19 -17.33
CA PRO A 275 0.01 6.29 -17.43
C PRO A 275 -0.45 7.59 -16.76
N LEU A 276 -1.74 7.91 -16.86
CA LEU A 276 -2.35 9.10 -16.27
C LEU A 276 -2.29 9.07 -14.73
N LYS A 277 -2.67 7.93 -14.13
CA LYS A 277 -2.64 7.76 -12.67
C LYS A 277 -1.20 7.73 -12.14
N LEU A 278 -0.29 7.12 -12.89
CA LEU A 278 1.14 7.14 -12.60
C LEU A 278 1.72 8.56 -12.66
N TYR A 279 1.35 9.36 -13.66
CA TYR A 279 1.77 10.75 -13.77
C TYR A 279 1.24 11.59 -12.60
N ASN A 280 -0.03 11.45 -12.24
CA ASN A 280 -0.61 12.13 -11.09
C ASN A 280 0.07 11.75 -9.77
N TYR A 281 0.42 10.47 -9.60
CA TYR A 281 1.19 9.99 -8.46
C TYR A 281 2.60 10.63 -8.44
N LEU A 282 3.33 10.56 -9.55
CA LEU A 282 4.67 11.13 -9.65
C LEU A 282 4.64 12.65 -9.43
N ARG A 283 3.67 13.37 -9.99
CA ARG A 283 3.54 14.82 -9.84
C ARG A 283 3.22 15.26 -8.42
N ASN A 284 2.43 14.48 -7.68
CA ASN A 284 2.10 14.78 -6.29
C ASN A 284 3.20 14.35 -5.31
N HIS A 285 3.92 13.25 -5.57
CA HIS A 285 4.83 12.64 -4.59
C HIS A 285 6.32 12.82 -4.91
N HIS A 286 6.72 12.70 -6.18
CA HIS A 286 8.13 12.74 -6.61
C HIS A 286 8.53 14.06 -7.28
N TRP A 287 7.61 14.72 -7.98
CA TRP A 287 7.83 15.94 -8.78
C TRP A 287 7.03 17.11 -8.22
N SER A 288 6.86 17.15 -6.90
CA SER A 288 6.01 18.13 -6.19
C SER A 288 6.46 19.59 -6.35
N LEU A 289 7.74 19.82 -6.68
CA LEU A 289 8.29 21.13 -7.00
C LEU A 289 8.32 21.34 -8.52
N ASN A 290 9.06 20.50 -9.26
CA ASN A 290 9.17 20.52 -10.73
C ASN A 290 9.46 19.10 -11.25
N ILE A 291 9.28 18.90 -12.57
CA ILE A 291 9.74 17.68 -13.24
C ILE A 291 11.28 17.69 -13.22
N PRO A 292 11.95 16.60 -12.82
CA PRO A 292 13.41 16.52 -12.77
C PRO A 292 14.05 16.87 -14.10
N GLU A 293 15.10 17.68 -14.07
CA GLU A 293 15.81 18.12 -15.27
C GLU A 293 16.37 16.94 -16.07
N GLU A 294 16.87 15.90 -15.39
CA GLU A 294 17.35 14.67 -16.03
C GLU A 294 16.25 13.98 -16.84
N PHE A 295 15.02 13.95 -16.32
CA PHE A 295 13.87 13.39 -17.02
C PHE A 295 13.51 14.23 -18.25
N LEU A 296 13.56 15.56 -18.13
CA LEU A 296 13.31 16.47 -19.25
C LEU A 296 14.38 16.36 -20.34
N ILE A 297 15.65 16.21 -19.96
CA ILE A 297 16.78 16.02 -20.88
C ILE A 297 16.62 14.70 -21.64
N ASP A 298 16.30 13.61 -20.93
CA ASP A 298 16.08 12.30 -21.54
C ASP A 298 14.88 12.32 -22.51
N TRP A 299 13.81 13.05 -22.16
CA TRP A 299 12.62 13.22 -23.00
C TRP A 299 12.91 14.05 -24.25
N VAL A 300 13.61 15.17 -24.08
CA VAL A 300 14.00 16.06 -25.16
C VAL A 300 14.99 15.40 -26.12
N HIS A 301 15.82 14.47 -25.63
CA HIS A 301 16.72 13.70 -26.47
C HIS A 301 16.10 12.43 -27.08
N MET A 302 14.80 12.17 -26.82
CA MET A 302 14.10 10.99 -27.31
C MET A 302 14.89 9.72 -27.01
N LYS A 303 15.42 9.60 -25.79
CA LYS A 303 16.42 8.58 -25.43
C LYS A 303 15.91 7.15 -25.60
N SER A 304 14.61 6.91 -25.46
CA SER A 304 14.00 5.58 -25.60
C SER A 304 13.69 5.22 -27.04
N THR A 305 13.21 6.17 -27.86
CA THR A 305 12.82 5.90 -29.26
C THR A 305 13.90 6.25 -30.29
N GLY A 306 14.87 7.10 -29.93
CA GLY A 306 15.89 7.62 -30.84
C GLY A 306 15.34 8.53 -31.93
N HIS A 307 14.12 9.07 -31.76
CA HIS A 307 13.45 9.90 -32.76
C HIS A 307 14.21 11.20 -33.04
N LYS A 308 14.41 11.52 -34.33
CA LYS A 308 15.03 12.79 -34.73
C LYS A 308 13.97 13.88 -34.74
N LEU A 309 14.13 14.85 -33.83
CA LEU A 309 13.21 15.98 -33.70
C LEU A 309 13.19 16.85 -34.96
N ASN A 310 11.98 17.07 -35.50
CA ASN A 310 11.72 18.01 -36.58
C ASN A 310 11.37 19.41 -36.01
N ASP A 311 11.34 20.44 -36.87
CA ASP A 311 10.99 21.81 -36.45
C ASP A 311 9.57 21.91 -35.84
N ILE A 312 8.66 21.03 -36.24
CA ILE A 312 7.32 20.90 -35.68
C ILE A 312 7.40 20.36 -34.24
N ASP A 313 8.15 19.27 -34.01
CA ASP A 313 8.36 18.70 -32.68
C ASP A 313 9.01 19.71 -31.73
N VAL A 314 10.01 20.48 -32.22
CA VAL A 314 10.66 21.54 -31.44
C VAL A 314 9.69 22.68 -31.12
N SER A 315 8.73 22.97 -31.99
CA SER A 315 7.65 23.94 -31.73
C SER A 315 6.67 23.41 -30.68
N ASP A 316 6.33 22.11 -30.74
CA ASP A 316 5.44 21.45 -29.79
C ASP A 316 6.07 21.34 -28.39
N PHE A 317 7.37 21.03 -28.30
CA PHE A 317 8.10 21.09 -27.04
C PHE A 317 8.09 22.49 -26.41
N LYS A 318 8.24 23.57 -27.21
CA LYS A 318 8.11 24.94 -26.69
C LYS A 318 6.71 25.22 -26.16
N ARG A 319 5.66 24.74 -26.84
CA ARG A 319 4.28 24.88 -26.39
C ARG A 319 4.05 24.15 -25.06
N ILE A 320 4.57 22.94 -24.93
CA ILE A 320 4.50 22.14 -23.71
C ILE A 320 5.30 22.80 -22.58
N PHE A 321 6.53 23.23 -22.83
CA PHE A 321 7.40 23.84 -21.82
C PHE A 321 6.83 25.17 -21.32
N ASN A 322 6.26 25.98 -22.22
CA ASN A 322 5.55 27.20 -21.83
C ASN A 322 4.32 26.90 -20.95
N LYS A 323 3.57 25.81 -21.22
CA LYS A 323 2.41 25.43 -20.39
C LYS A 323 2.82 24.89 -19.01
N LEU A 324 3.95 24.20 -18.93
CA LEU A 324 4.48 23.62 -17.69
C LEU A 324 5.39 24.59 -16.91
N ASN A 325 5.56 25.84 -17.37
CA ASN A 325 6.49 26.83 -16.83
C ASN A 325 7.96 26.34 -16.76
N ILE A 326 8.38 25.54 -17.72
CA ILE A 326 9.77 25.03 -17.83
C ILE A 326 10.59 26.03 -18.67
N PRO A 327 11.79 26.45 -18.22
CA PRO A 327 12.67 27.30 -19.00
C PRO A 327 13.03 26.68 -20.36
N ASN A 328 12.87 27.46 -21.43
CA ASN A 328 13.18 27.02 -22.79
C ASN A 328 14.69 26.82 -23.05
N ASP A 329 15.54 27.13 -22.07
CA ASP A 329 16.99 27.03 -22.16
C ASP A 329 17.46 25.58 -22.39
N LEU A 330 16.68 24.59 -21.90
CA LEU A 330 16.88 23.15 -22.15
C LEU A 330 16.77 22.78 -23.64
N LEU A 331 16.01 23.55 -24.45
CA LEU A 331 15.91 23.36 -25.90
C LEU A 331 17.09 24.01 -26.66
N GLY A 332 17.85 24.90 -26.00
CA GLY A 332 19.00 25.59 -26.57
C GLY A 332 20.14 24.63 -26.98
N GLY A 333 20.32 23.55 -26.21
CA GLY A 333 21.27 22.47 -26.53
C GLY A 333 20.91 21.67 -27.79
N ILE A 334 19.62 21.58 -28.13
CA ILE A 334 19.14 20.90 -29.35
C ILE A 334 19.30 21.80 -30.57
N LYS A 335 19.02 23.10 -30.47
CA LYS A 335 19.20 24.05 -31.59
C LYS A 335 20.65 24.09 -32.09
N CYS A 336 21.62 23.88 -31.19
CA CYS A 336 23.03 23.73 -31.58
C CYS A 336 23.30 22.42 -32.32
N LYS A 337 22.62 21.31 -31.98
CA LYS A 337 22.73 20.05 -32.72
C LYS A 337 22.00 20.06 -34.06
N ILE A 338 20.86 20.74 -34.17
CA ILE A 338 20.10 20.87 -35.43
C ILE A 338 20.87 21.73 -36.45
N LYS A 339 21.44 22.87 -36.03
CA LYS A 339 22.36 23.65 -36.89
C LYS A 339 23.64 22.89 -37.26
N ASN A 340 24.12 22.01 -36.36
CA ASN A 340 25.28 21.18 -36.63
C ASN A 340 24.96 19.98 -37.53
N HIS A 341 23.72 19.52 -37.63
CA HIS A 341 23.35 18.39 -38.49
C HIS A 341 23.23 18.81 -39.97
N ASP A 342 22.79 20.04 -40.25
CA ASP A 342 22.80 20.62 -41.61
C ASP A 342 24.23 20.91 -42.09
N SER A 343 25.11 21.36 -41.19
CA SER A 343 26.54 21.55 -41.51
C SER A 343 27.32 20.22 -41.54
N LEU A 344 26.93 19.19 -40.79
CA LEU A 344 27.48 17.83 -40.90
C LEU A 344 27.05 17.13 -42.19
N LEU A 345 25.84 17.38 -42.72
CA LEU A 345 25.42 16.87 -44.04
C LEU A 345 26.17 17.54 -45.20
N GLU A 346 26.54 18.82 -45.07
CA GLU A 346 27.44 19.50 -46.03
C GLU A 346 28.90 19.02 -45.91
N ILE A 347 29.36 18.68 -44.71
CA ILE A 347 30.69 18.11 -44.47
C ILE A 347 30.75 16.64 -44.93
N GLU A 348 29.69 15.84 -44.72
CA GLU A 348 29.60 14.46 -45.20
C GLU A 348 29.50 14.40 -46.73
N LYS A 349 28.79 15.33 -47.38
CA LYS A 349 28.82 15.49 -48.85
C LYS A 349 30.22 15.84 -49.37
N LYS A 350 30.94 16.75 -48.70
CA LYS A 350 32.33 17.08 -49.08
C LYS A 350 33.30 15.92 -48.83
N ILE A 351 33.10 15.15 -47.76
CA ILE A 351 33.92 13.96 -47.45
C ILE A 351 33.59 12.80 -48.40
N GLU A 352 32.35 12.64 -48.86
CA GLU A 352 32.00 11.67 -49.91
C GLU A 352 32.55 12.07 -51.28
N GLU A 353 32.56 13.35 -51.63
CA GLU A 353 33.20 13.86 -52.85
C GLU A 353 34.73 13.69 -52.84
N GLU A 354 35.39 13.89 -51.68
CA GLU A 354 36.82 13.63 -51.52
C GLU A 354 37.18 12.14 -51.44
N LYS A 355 36.30 11.30 -50.86
CA LYS A 355 36.47 9.82 -50.86
C LYS A 355 36.23 9.22 -52.25
N ALA A 356 35.35 9.81 -53.08
CA ALA A 356 35.17 9.42 -54.48
C ALA A 356 36.40 9.75 -55.35
N ALA A 357 37.19 10.77 -54.99
CA ALA A 357 38.43 11.12 -55.67
C ALA A 357 39.60 10.16 -55.38
N ASN A 358 39.54 9.39 -54.28
CA ASN A 358 40.58 8.44 -53.85
C ASN A 358 40.17 6.96 -53.89
N TYR A 359 39.00 6.63 -54.45
CA TYR A 359 38.59 5.24 -54.65
C TYR A 359 39.29 4.63 -55.89
N ILE A 360 40.11 3.60 -55.67
CA ILE A 360 40.62 2.75 -56.74
C ILE A 360 39.45 1.91 -57.25
N SER A 361 38.99 2.17 -58.48
CA SER A 361 37.94 1.37 -59.09
C SER A 361 38.38 -0.09 -59.26
N PRO A 362 37.51 -1.08 -59.01
CA PRO A 362 37.81 -2.49 -59.26
C PRO A 362 38.17 -2.72 -60.73
N ILE A 363 39.10 -3.65 -60.98
CA ILE A 363 39.61 -3.99 -62.31
C ILE A 363 38.54 -4.80 -63.06
N THR A 364 37.53 -4.13 -63.60
CA THR A 364 36.59 -4.73 -64.56
C THR A 364 36.70 -4.10 -65.95
N ASP A 365 37.47 -3.01 -66.10
CA ASP A 365 37.73 -2.37 -67.40
C ASP A 365 39.18 -1.83 -67.47
N PHE A 366 40.12 -2.71 -67.85
CA PHE A 366 41.57 -2.43 -67.87
C PHE A 366 41.95 -1.23 -68.76
N SER A 367 41.17 -0.97 -69.81
CA SER A 367 41.36 0.18 -70.71
C SER A 367 41.15 1.51 -70.00
N LYS A 368 40.12 1.61 -69.12
CA LYS A 368 39.87 2.81 -68.32
C LYS A 368 40.91 2.97 -67.21
N PHE A 369 41.32 1.86 -66.59
CA PHE A 369 42.38 1.85 -65.57
C PHE A 369 43.73 2.35 -66.13
N LYS A 370 44.16 1.81 -67.28
CA LYS A 370 45.40 2.24 -67.98
C LYS A 370 45.38 3.73 -68.34
N ARG A 371 44.24 4.25 -68.82
CA ARG A 371 44.08 5.68 -69.16
C ARG A 371 44.20 6.58 -67.93
N ARG A 372 43.66 6.15 -66.78
CA ARG A 372 43.72 6.88 -65.50
C ARG A 372 45.12 6.85 -64.88
N LEU A 373 45.83 5.73 -64.99
CA LEU A 373 47.23 5.59 -64.56
C LEU A 373 48.16 6.50 -65.36
N LEU A 374 48.02 6.53 -66.69
CA LEU A 374 48.80 7.42 -67.54
C LEU A 374 48.52 8.91 -67.24
N LYS A 375 47.30 9.26 -66.86
CA LYS A 375 46.94 10.62 -66.44
C LYS A 375 47.61 10.99 -65.11
N ARG A 376 47.56 10.11 -64.10
CA ARG A 376 48.25 10.34 -62.82
C ARG A 376 49.78 10.38 -62.96
N VAL A 377 50.38 9.56 -63.83
CA VAL A 377 51.83 9.62 -64.09
C VAL A 377 52.20 10.96 -64.73
N LYS A 378 51.40 11.48 -65.67
CA LYS A 378 51.61 12.82 -66.25
C LYS A 378 51.46 13.94 -65.23
N GLU A 379 50.52 13.83 -64.29
CA GLU A 379 50.34 14.79 -63.19
C GLU A 379 51.50 14.73 -62.17
N ILE A 380 52.06 13.56 -61.91
CA ILE A 380 53.24 13.41 -61.05
C ILE A 380 54.49 13.95 -61.73
N VAL A 381 54.69 13.68 -63.03
CA VAL A 381 55.83 14.23 -63.79
C VAL A 381 55.77 15.76 -63.82
N SER A 382 54.60 16.36 -64.04
CA SER A 382 54.46 17.82 -64.04
C SER A 382 54.65 18.46 -62.64
N LEU A 383 54.45 17.70 -61.57
CA LEU A 383 54.76 18.12 -60.19
C LEU A 383 56.25 17.98 -59.85
N ILE A 384 56.95 17.04 -60.48
CA ILE A 384 58.41 16.86 -60.33
C ILE A 384 59.17 17.93 -61.13
N ASP A 385 58.74 18.23 -62.35
CA ASP A 385 59.35 19.29 -63.18
C ASP A 385 59.21 20.67 -62.50
N LYS A 386 58.09 20.93 -61.82
CA LYS A 386 57.89 22.17 -61.03
C LYS A 386 58.71 22.25 -59.73
N LYS A 387 59.26 21.14 -59.24
CA LYS A 387 60.11 21.10 -58.03
C LYS A 387 61.61 21.08 -58.35
N GLY A 388 61.99 20.97 -59.62
CA GLY A 388 63.39 21.01 -60.10
C GLY A 388 63.90 22.40 -60.52
N GLU A 389 63.06 23.44 -60.49
CA GLU A 389 63.44 24.83 -60.79
C GLU A 389 63.49 25.70 -59.52
N VAL A 390 64.17 25.22 -58.47
CA VAL A 390 64.66 26.06 -57.35
C VAL A 390 66.16 25.92 -57.22
#